data_AF-A0A816HG31-F1
#
_entry.id   AF-A0A816HG31-F1
#
_cell.length_a   1.000
_cell.length_b   1.000
_cell.length_c   1.000
_cell.angle_alpha   90.00
_cell.angle_beta   90.00
_cell.angle_gamma   90.00
#
_symmetry.space_group_name_H-M   'P 1'
#
loop_
_entity.id
_entity.type
_entity.pdbx_description
1 polymer ?
#
loop_
_entity_poly.entity_id
_entity_poly.type
_entity_poly.pdbx_seq_one_letter_code
_entity_poly.pdbx_strand_id
1 'polypeptide(L)'
;MVASNTGHTADTSRVLKSLKNHDWGLILLDEVHMCPADSFRRILNTVRAHIKLGLTATPVREDDRIIDLNFLVGPSLYEANWMALQNAGFIATVRCAEVQCAMTSEFLREYRFTSDDSLKRRLSVFNPNKFRACQALIEYHEQRSDKIIVFCDDVSAVRVYALKLV
;
A
#
# COMPACT_ATOMS: atom_id res chain seq x y z
N MET A 1 -18.26 17.63 1.76
CA MET A 1 -18.91 17.00 0.60
C MET A 1 -19.21 15.55 0.94
N VAL A 2 -20.42 15.29 1.43
CA VAL A 2 -20.92 13.94 1.70
C VAL A 2 -21.51 13.44 0.38
N ALA A 3 -20.75 12.62 -0.34
CA ALA A 3 -21.26 11.99 -1.55
C ALA A 3 -22.18 10.82 -1.17
N SER A 4 -23.47 11.03 -1.43
CA SER A 4 -24.54 10.05 -1.66
C SER A 4 -24.12 8.58 -1.78
N ASN A 5 -24.41 7.79 -0.73
CA ASN A 5 -24.09 6.36 -0.61
C ASN A 5 -25.32 5.45 -0.83
N THR A 6 -26.39 5.96 -1.46
CA THR A 6 -27.70 5.30 -1.54
C THR A 6 -27.91 4.42 -2.79
N GLY A 7 -27.12 4.60 -3.85
CA GLY A 7 -27.21 3.76 -5.07
C GLY A 7 -26.42 2.44 -4.97
N HIS A 8 -25.20 2.50 -4.42
CA HIS A 8 -24.32 1.32 -4.31
C HIS A 8 -24.85 0.24 -3.36
N THR A 9 -25.64 0.59 -2.36
CA THR A 9 -26.20 -0.36 -1.39
C THR A 9 -27.24 -1.29 -2.01
N ALA A 10 -28.05 -0.80 -2.95
CA ALA A 10 -29.08 -1.62 -3.61
C ALA A 10 -28.45 -2.70 -4.49
N ASP A 11 -27.49 -2.35 -5.34
CA ASP A 11 -26.84 -3.31 -6.25
C ASP A 11 -25.93 -4.28 -5.50
N THR A 12 -25.17 -3.79 -4.53
CA THR A 12 -24.36 -4.66 -3.66
C THR A 12 -25.25 -5.66 -2.89
N SER A 13 -26.43 -5.23 -2.42
CA SER A 13 -27.36 -6.13 -1.73
C SER A 13 -27.94 -7.21 -2.66
N ARG A 14 -28.16 -6.91 -3.95
CA ARG A 14 -28.63 -7.88 -4.94
C ARG A 14 -27.56 -8.93 -5.23
N VAL A 15 -26.31 -8.49 -5.42
CA VAL A 15 -25.17 -9.40 -5.61
C VAL A 15 -25.00 -10.30 -4.39
N LEU A 16 -25.03 -9.74 -3.18
CA LEU A 16 -24.91 -10.53 -1.94
C LEU A 16 -26.05 -11.55 -1.78
N LYS A 17 -27.29 -11.20 -2.14
CA LYS A 17 -28.40 -12.15 -2.15
C LYS A 17 -28.16 -13.28 -3.16
N SER A 18 -27.64 -12.96 -4.35
CA SER A 18 -27.29 -13.96 -5.36
C SER A 18 -26.20 -14.90 -4.86
N LEU A 19 -25.16 -14.36 -4.23
CA LEU A 19 -24.05 -15.14 -3.67
C LEU A 19 -24.50 -16.05 -2.52
N LYS A 20 -25.46 -15.58 -1.70
CA LYS A 20 -26.02 -16.35 -0.58
C LYS A 20 -26.90 -17.54 -1.02
N ASN A 21 -27.55 -17.42 -2.17
CA ASN A 21 -28.48 -18.43 -2.67
C ASN A 21 -27.80 -19.62 -3.36
N HIS A 22 -26.47 -19.58 -3.48
CA HIS A 22 -25.68 -20.65 -4.08
C HIS A 22 -24.64 -21.14 -3.08
N ASP A 23 -24.48 -22.46 -2.97
CA ASP A 23 -23.39 -23.05 -2.21
C ASP A 23 -22.15 -23.12 -3.11
N TRP A 24 -21.05 -22.49 -2.68
CA TRP A 24 -19.83 -22.40 -3.48
C TRP A 24 -18.85 -23.51 -3.10
N GLY A 25 -18.25 -24.17 -4.10
CA GLY A 25 -17.17 -25.13 -3.85
C GLY A 25 -15.90 -24.45 -3.33
N LEU A 26 -15.58 -23.28 -3.88
CA LEU A 26 -14.34 -22.54 -3.61
C LEU A 26 -14.61 -21.03 -3.58
N ILE A 27 -14.05 -20.34 -2.60
CA ILE A 27 -13.90 -18.88 -2.60
C ILE A 27 -12.42 -18.55 -2.72
N LEU A 28 -12.06 -17.70 -3.67
CA LEU A 28 -10.73 -17.15 -3.83
C LEU A 28 -10.72 -15.71 -3.30
N LEU A 29 -9.84 -15.46 -2.35
CA LEU A 29 -9.62 -14.15 -1.74
C LEU A 29 -8.26 -13.65 -2.21
N ASP A 30 -8.26 -12.51 -2.87
CA ASP A 30 -7.02 -11.80 -3.24
C ASP A 30 -6.72 -10.73 -2.18
N GLU A 31 -5.44 -10.45 -1.97
CA GLU A 31 -4.92 -9.55 -0.92
C GLU A 31 -5.55 -9.81 0.45
N VAL A 32 -5.45 -11.07 0.89
CA VAL A 32 -6.09 -11.59 2.11
C VAL A 32 -5.73 -10.81 3.36
N HIS A 33 -4.56 -10.15 3.38
CA HIS A 33 -4.18 -9.26 4.47
C HIS A 33 -5.20 -8.13 4.72
N MET A 34 -6.07 -7.80 3.76
CA MET A 34 -7.18 -6.84 3.88
C MET A 34 -8.48 -7.41 4.47
N CYS A 35 -8.61 -8.74 4.54
CA CYS A 35 -9.81 -9.43 5.02
C CYS A 35 -10.22 -9.17 6.48
N PRO A 36 -9.34 -8.78 7.43
CA PRO A 36 -9.76 -8.43 8.80
C PRO A 36 -10.69 -7.21 8.90
N ALA A 37 -10.87 -6.44 7.83
CA ALA A 37 -11.82 -5.33 7.84
C ALA A 37 -13.28 -5.82 7.99
N ASP A 38 -14.10 -5.07 8.76
CA ASP A 38 -15.47 -5.48 9.13
C ASP A 38 -16.35 -5.80 7.92
N SER A 39 -16.19 -5.08 6.81
CA SER A 39 -16.92 -5.31 5.57
C SER A 39 -16.64 -6.70 4.98
N PHE A 40 -15.37 -7.13 4.97
CA PHE A 40 -14.98 -8.43 4.43
C PHE A 40 -15.42 -9.58 5.34
N ARG A 41 -15.31 -9.41 6.65
CA ARG A 41 -15.80 -10.39 7.63
C ARG A 41 -17.29 -10.68 7.46
N ARG A 42 -18.10 -9.66 7.18
CA ARG A 42 -19.54 -9.83 6.90
C ARG A 42 -19.80 -10.68 5.65
N ILE A 43 -19.01 -10.48 4.59
CA ILE A 43 -19.14 -11.23 3.33
C ILE A 43 -18.78 -12.70 3.56
N LEU A 44 -17.64 -12.96 4.21
CA LEU A 44 -17.15 -14.32 4.49
C LEU A 44 -18.09 -15.14 5.39
N ASN A 45 -18.85 -14.46 6.27
CA ASN A 45 -19.87 -15.10 7.10
C ASN A 45 -21.21 -15.28 6.38
N THR A 46 -21.48 -14.51 5.32
CA THR A 46 -22.75 -14.55 4.58
C THR A 46 -22.71 -15.59 3.46
N VAL A 47 -21.59 -15.70 2.76
CA VAL A 47 -21.41 -16.64 1.65
C VAL A 47 -20.96 -17.99 2.20
N ARG A 48 -21.69 -19.05 1.84
CA ARG A 48 -21.32 -20.43 2.22
C ARG A 48 -20.37 -20.99 1.17
N ALA A 49 -19.21 -21.47 1.63
CA ALA A 49 -18.29 -22.19 0.78
C ALA A 49 -17.59 -23.33 1.52
N HIS A 50 -17.28 -24.40 0.78
CA HIS A 50 -16.58 -25.56 1.32
C HIS A 50 -15.08 -25.32 1.49
N ILE A 51 -14.46 -24.58 0.55
CA ILE A 51 -13.03 -24.29 0.55
C ILE A 51 -12.84 -22.78 0.41
N LYS A 52 -11.90 -22.23 1.19
CA LYS A 52 -11.44 -20.85 1.08
C LYS A 52 -9.96 -20.88 0.74
N LEU A 53 -9.58 -20.21 -0.34
CA LEU A 53 -8.19 -20.03 -0.74
C LEU A 53 -7.84 -18.55 -0.65
N GLY A 54 -6.82 -18.26 0.15
CA GLY A 54 -6.28 -16.93 0.27
C GLY A 54 -4.99 -16.77 -0.52
N LEU A 55 -4.92 -15.73 -1.37
CA LEU A 55 -3.72 -15.27 -2.04
C LEU A 55 -3.29 -13.93 -1.42
N THR A 56 -2.02 -13.82 -1.04
CA THR A 56 -1.44 -12.56 -0.57
C THR A 56 0.06 -12.59 -0.84
N ALA A 57 0.61 -11.48 -1.34
CA ALA A 57 2.05 -11.33 -1.50
C ALA A 57 2.74 -10.92 -0.17
N THR A 58 1.98 -10.34 0.75
CA THR A 58 2.44 -9.82 2.03
C THR A 58 1.73 -10.56 3.17
N PRO A 59 2.29 -11.67 3.68
CA PRO A 59 1.67 -12.40 4.78
C PRO A 59 1.80 -11.69 6.13
N VAL A 60 2.75 -10.75 6.27
CA VAL A 60 3.06 -10.07 7.52
C VAL A 60 2.34 -8.72 7.60
N ARG A 61 1.51 -8.54 8.63
CA ARG A 61 1.07 -7.25 9.16
C ARG A 61 1.74 -7.02 10.52
N GLU A 62 2.15 -5.79 10.81
CA GLU A 62 2.70 -5.43 12.12
C GLU A 62 1.63 -5.38 13.23
N ASP A 63 0.35 -5.42 12.85
CA ASP A 63 -0.77 -5.48 13.78
C ASP A 63 -1.04 -6.94 14.20
N ASP A 64 -1.18 -7.23 15.50
CA ASP A 64 -1.52 -8.55 16.09
C ASP A 64 -2.83 -9.20 15.57
N ARG A 65 -3.50 -8.57 14.59
CA ARG A 65 -4.71 -9.03 13.91
C ARG A 65 -4.46 -10.16 12.90
N ILE A 66 -3.22 -10.61 12.70
CA ILE A 66 -2.91 -11.79 11.88
C ILE A 66 -3.62 -13.04 12.45
N ILE A 67 -3.82 -13.11 13.76
CA ILE A 67 -4.49 -14.25 14.42
C ILE A 67 -5.92 -14.41 13.90
N ASP A 68 -6.62 -13.32 13.62
CA ASP A 68 -7.97 -13.34 13.06
C ASP A 68 -7.99 -13.93 11.63
N LEU A 69 -6.90 -13.80 10.87
CA LEU A 69 -6.80 -14.32 9.51
C LEU A 69 -6.89 -15.84 9.47
N ASN A 70 -6.17 -16.49 10.39
CA ASN A 70 -6.14 -17.95 10.52
C ASN A 70 -7.52 -18.50 10.86
N PHE A 71 -8.32 -17.75 11.63
CA PHE A 71 -9.69 -18.12 11.96
C PHE A 71 -10.65 -17.91 10.78
N LEU A 72 -10.47 -16.85 9.99
CA LEU A 72 -11.39 -16.50 8.90
C LEU A 72 -11.21 -17.36 7.64
N VAL A 73 -9.95 -17.62 7.27
CA VAL A 73 -9.58 -18.31 6.02
C VAL A 73 -8.99 -19.69 6.31
N GLY A 74 -8.02 -19.75 7.23
CA GLY A 74 -7.25 -20.95 7.54
C GLY A 74 -5.75 -20.64 7.69
N PRO A 75 -4.92 -21.63 8.03
CA PRO A 75 -3.48 -21.45 8.19
C PRO A 75 -2.78 -21.17 6.85
N SER A 76 -1.61 -20.52 6.92
CA SER A 76 -0.70 -20.36 5.77
C SER A 76 -0.20 -21.75 5.32
N LEU A 77 -0.55 -22.15 4.09
CA LEU A 77 -0.20 -23.46 3.53
C LEU A 77 1.16 -23.46 2.84
N TYR A 78 1.53 -22.34 2.23
CA TYR A 78 2.76 -22.22 1.45
C TYR A 78 3.23 -20.77 1.42
N GLU A 79 4.50 -20.58 1.75
CA GLU A 79 5.17 -19.29 1.66
C GLU A 79 6.36 -19.42 0.73
N ALA A 80 6.33 -18.66 -0.37
CA ALA A 80 7.42 -18.67 -1.33
C ALA A 80 8.58 -17.81 -0.80
N ASN A 81 9.79 -18.37 -0.78
CA ASN A 81 10.98 -17.61 -0.42
C ASN A 81 11.40 -16.68 -1.57
N TRP A 82 11.26 -15.38 -1.36
CA TRP A 82 11.61 -14.35 -2.34
C TRP A 82 13.09 -14.39 -2.74
N MET A 83 14.02 -14.72 -1.83
CA MET A 83 15.45 -14.83 -2.16
C MET A 83 15.73 -15.98 -3.12
N ALA A 84 15.05 -17.12 -2.93
CA ALA A 84 15.18 -18.26 -3.83
C ALA A 84 14.63 -17.95 -5.23
N LEU A 85 13.49 -17.26 -5.30
CA LEU A 85 12.89 -16.82 -6.56
C LEU A 85 13.76 -15.79 -7.29
N GLN A 86 14.40 -14.87 -6.57
CA GLN A 86 15.37 -13.92 -7.11
C GLN A 86 16.62 -14.63 -7.66
N ASN A 87 17.19 -15.57 -6.90
CA ASN A 87 18.37 -16.33 -7.34
C ASN A 87 18.07 -17.25 -8.54
N ALA A 88 16.85 -17.76 -8.64
CA ALA A 88 16.39 -18.54 -9.79
C ALA A 88 16.04 -17.68 -11.03
N GLY A 89 16.07 -16.35 -10.91
CA GLY A 89 15.80 -15.43 -12.02
C GLY A 89 14.32 -15.19 -12.33
N PHE A 90 13.40 -15.61 -11.45
CA PHE A 90 11.97 -15.33 -11.60
C PHE A 90 11.61 -13.89 -11.19
N ILE A 91 12.39 -13.28 -10.30
CA ILE A 91 12.18 -11.92 -9.78
C ILE A 91 13.43 -11.08 -10.03
N ALA A 92 13.23 -9.80 -10.38
CA ALA A 92 14.32 -8.84 -10.56
C ALA A 92 15.10 -8.61 -9.25
N THR A 93 16.42 -8.45 -9.36
CA THR A 93 17.25 -8.16 -8.19
C THR A 93 17.06 -6.72 -7.73
N VAL A 94 16.58 -6.52 -6.51
CA VAL A 94 16.37 -5.19 -5.93
C VAL A 94 17.59 -4.78 -5.10
N ARG A 95 18.03 -3.53 -5.23
CA ARG A 95 19.00 -2.90 -4.33
C ARG A 95 18.31 -1.76 -3.58
N CYS A 96 18.17 -1.92 -2.26
CA CYS A 96 17.60 -0.88 -1.40
C CYS A 96 18.72 0.05 -0.91
N ALA A 97 18.53 1.37 -1.07
CA ALA A 97 19.43 2.39 -0.56
C ALA A 97 18.63 3.47 0.16
N GLU A 98 19.00 3.76 1.42
CA GLU A 98 18.41 4.86 2.18
C GLU A 98 19.26 6.12 1.99
N VAL A 99 18.65 7.18 1.45
CA VAL A 99 19.33 8.46 1.21
C VAL A 99 18.81 9.52 2.18
N GLN A 100 19.56 9.76 3.24
CA GLN A 100 19.22 10.77 4.24
C GLN A 100 19.67 12.16 3.78
N CYS A 101 18.71 13.06 3.58
CA CYS A 101 18.96 14.44 3.16
C CYS A 101 18.88 15.39 4.36
N ALA A 102 19.97 16.09 4.67
CA ALA A 102 19.98 17.12 5.72
C ALA A 102 18.94 18.22 5.43
N MET A 103 18.26 18.74 6.45
CA MET A 103 17.37 19.90 6.31
C MET A 103 18.17 21.19 6.22
N THR A 104 17.69 22.15 5.43
CA THR A 104 18.31 23.49 5.42
C THR A 104 18.07 24.20 6.75
N SER A 105 18.90 25.20 7.06
CA SER A 105 18.86 25.95 8.33
C SER A 105 17.49 26.56 8.63
N GLU A 106 16.82 27.07 7.61
CA GLU A 106 15.53 27.75 7.70
C GLU A 106 14.42 26.73 8.01
N PHE A 107 14.41 25.61 7.28
CA PHE A 107 13.44 24.54 7.48
C PHE A 107 13.64 23.84 8.83
N LEU A 108 14.88 23.61 9.23
CA LEU A 108 15.22 22.99 10.51
C LEU A 108 14.81 23.87 11.69
N ARG A 109 14.96 25.20 11.55
CA ARG A 109 14.50 26.17 12.56
C ARG A 109 12.99 26.03 12.77
N GLU A 110 12.21 26.21 11.72
CA GLU A 110 10.74 26.13 11.79
C GLU A 110 10.25 24.75 12.26
N TYR A 111 10.92 23.69 11.83
CA TYR A 111 10.61 22.33 12.25
C TYR A 111 10.75 22.13 13.76
N ARG A 112 11.75 22.78 14.38
CA ARG A 112 12.01 22.72 15.82
C ARG A 112 11.08 23.62 16.63
N PHE A 113 10.72 24.78 16.10
CA PHE A 113 9.88 25.74 16.81
C PHE A 113 8.39 25.39 16.78
N THR A 114 7.92 24.70 15.73
CA THR A 114 6.51 24.36 15.63
C THR A 114 6.14 23.15 16.50
N SER A 115 4.97 23.20 17.12
CA SER A 115 4.38 22.06 17.85
C SER A 115 3.40 21.27 16.99
N ASP A 116 3.05 21.78 15.80
CA ASP A 116 2.11 21.12 14.88
C ASP A 116 2.82 20.04 14.05
N ASP A 117 2.47 18.79 14.28
CA ASP A 117 3.03 17.64 13.59
C ASP A 117 2.69 17.61 12.09
N SER A 118 1.54 18.16 11.68
CA SER A 118 1.17 18.31 10.28
C SER A 118 2.14 19.25 9.56
N LEU A 119 2.46 20.38 10.21
CA LEU A 119 3.41 21.35 9.68
C LEU A 119 4.83 20.78 9.65
N LYS A 120 5.27 20.06 10.70
CA LYS A 120 6.56 19.35 10.71
C LYS A 120 6.70 18.39 9.53
N ARG A 121 5.67 17.59 9.26
CA ARG A 121 5.65 16.67 8.13
C ARG A 121 5.79 17.43 6.81
N ARG A 122 5.07 18.53 6.62
CA ARG A 122 5.20 19.35 5.41
C ARG A 122 6.60 19.94 5.27
N LEU A 123 7.18 20.47 6.33
CA LEU A 123 8.54 21.01 6.32
C LEU A 123 9.57 19.94 5.95
N SER A 124 9.42 18.70 6.43
CA SER A 124 10.32 17.60 6.09
C SER A 124 10.15 17.08 4.65
N VAL A 125 8.95 17.19 4.07
CA VAL A 125 8.65 16.82 2.68
C VAL A 125 9.15 17.89 1.70
N PHE A 126 8.94 19.17 2.00
CA PHE A 126 9.34 20.30 1.15
C PHE A 126 10.79 20.76 1.34
N ASN A 127 11.63 19.96 2.02
CA ASN A 127 13.05 20.24 2.20
C ASN A 127 13.75 20.41 0.83
N PRO A 128 14.37 21.56 0.53
CA PRO A 128 15.06 21.80 -0.74
C PRO A 128 16.16 20.78 -1.06
N ASN A 129 16.83 20.23 -0.05
CA ASN A 129 17.85 19.22 -0.26
C ASN A 129 17.28 17.87 -0.73
N LYS A 130 16.07 17.50 -0.29
CA LYS A 130 15.36 16.32 -0.83
C LYS A 130 14.97 16.52 -2.28
N PHE A 131 14.54 17.73 -2.64
CA PHE A 131 14.22 18.07 -4.02
C PHE A 131 15.44 17.90 -4.93
N ARG A 132 16.61 18.43 -4.52
CA ARG A 132 17.87 18.27 -5.25
C ARG A 132 18.31 16.81 -5.37
N ALA A 133 18.18 16.04 -4.28
CA ALA A 133 18.53 14.62 -4.31
C ALA A 133 17.62 13.83 -5.25
N CYS A 134 16.31 14.11 -5.24
CA CYS A 134 15.35 13.51 -6.15
C CYS A 134 15.69 13.83 -7.61
N GLN A 135 15.97 15.11 -7.91
CA GLN A 135 16.40 15.53 -9.25
C GLN A 135 17.67 14.80 -9.71
N ALA A 136 18.71 14.76 -8.86
CA ALA A 136 19.96 14.08 -9.19
C ALA A 136 19.77 12.58 -9.45
N LEU A 137 18.88 11.90 -8.71
CA LEU A 137 18.56 10.50 -8.93
C LEU A 137 17.80 10.29 -10.24
N ILE A 138 16.88 11.19 -10.58
CA ILE A 138 16.15 11.14 -11.85
C ILE A 138 17.14 11.28 -13.01
N GLU A 139 17.95 12.34 -13.02
CA GLU A 139 18.95 12.59 -14.07
C GLU A 139 19.93 11.41 -14.20
N TYR A 140 20.36 10.82 -13.07
CA TYR A 140 21.24 9.66 -13.06
C TYR A 140 20.63 8.44 -13.78
N HIS A 141 19.34 8.16 -13.57
CA HIS A 141 18.65 7.03 -14.19
C HIS A 141 18.19 7.33 -15.63
N GLU A 142 17.88 8.58 -15.95
CA GLU A 142 17.56 9.01 -17.32
C GLU A 142 18.76 8.87 -18.25
N GLN A 143 19.97 9.22 -17.79
CA GLN A 143 21.22 9.00 -18.53
C GLN A 143 21.46 7.52 -18.87
N ARG A 144 20.85 6.60 -18.11
CA ARG A 144 20.94 5.15 -18.30
C ARG A 144 19.79 4.59 -19.10
N SER A 145 18.80 5.42 -19.46
CA SER A 145 17.54 5.03 -20.11
C SER A 145 16.72 4.04 -19.27
N ASP A 146 16.82 4.13 -17.94
CA ASP A 146 16.01 3.33 -17.01
C ASP A 146 14.61 3.95 -16.85
N LYS A 147 13.60 3.12 -16.55
CA LYS A 147 12.25 3.61 -16.18
C LYS A 147 12.22 3.95 -14.69
N ILE A 148 11.67 5.12 -14.36
CA ILE A 148 11.69 5.67 -13.01
C ILE A 148 10.26 5.90 -12.53
N ILE A 149 9.98 5.57 -11.27
CA ILE A 149 8.73 5.90 -10.58
C ILE A 149 9.10 6.57 -9.26
N VAL A 150 8.51 7.73 -8.99
CA VAL A 150 8.70 8.47 -7.74
C VAL A 150 7.40 8.39 -6.92
N PHE A 151 7.48 7.80 -5.73
CA PHE A 151 6.38 7.77 -4.77
C PHE A 151 6.54 8.88 -3.74
N CYS A 152 5.43 9.54 -3.39
CA CYS A 152 5.41 10.58 -2.36
C CYS A 152 4.05 10.55 -1.65
N ASP A 153 4.08 10.66 -0.32
CA ASP A 153 2.86 10.56 0.49
C ASP A 153 1.99 11.83 0.49
N ASP A 154 2.52 12.98 0.07
CA ASP A 154 1.82 14.26 0.07
C ASP A 154 1.47 14.71 -1.36
N VAL A 155 0.17 14.85 -1.63
CA VAL A 155 -0.34 15.22 -2.96
C VAL A 155 0.12 16.61 -3.39
N SER A 156 0.24 17.55 -2.45
CA SER A 156 0.69 18.91 -2.76
C SER A 156 2.16 18.91 -3.16
N ALA A 157 2.98 18.09 -2.51
CA ALA A 157 4.38 17.89 -2.85
C ALA A 157 4.55 17.27 -4.23
N VAL A 158 3.80 16.21 -4.57
CA VAL A 158 3.83 15.60 -5.90
C VAL A 158 3.61 16.64 -6.99
N ARG A 159 2.61 17.51 -6.82
CA ARG A 159 2.31 18.56 -7.81
C ARG A 159 3.48 19.53 -7.99
N VAL A 160 4.13 19.94 -6.90
CA VAL A 160 5.29 20.84 -6.96
C VAL A 160 6.49 20.15 -7.60
N TYR A 161 6.73 18.88 -7.25
CA TYR A 161 7.82 18.08 -7.81
C TYR A 161 7.63 17.87 -9.31
N ALA A 162 6.45 17.44 -9.73
CA ALA A 162 6.13 17.20 -11.15
C ALA A 162 6.21 18.46 -12.01
N LEU A 163 5.87 19.65 -11.48
CA LEU A 163 5.93 20.90 -12.23
C LEU A 163 7.34 21.51 -12.30
N LYS A 164 8.22 21.17 -11.35
CA LYS A 164 9.55 21.78 -11.23
C LYS A 164 10.70 20.88 -11.68
N LEU A 165 10.47 19.57 -11.81
CA LEU A 165 11.47 18.58 -12.24
C LEU A 165 11.43 18.31 -13.75
N VAL A 166 10.98 19.28 -14.55
CA VAL A 166 10.97 19.23 -16.02
C VAL A 166 12.19 19.95 -16.57
#